data_AF-A0A022GJT6-F1
#
_entry.id   AF-A0A022GJT6-F1
#
_cell.length_a   1.000
_cell.length_b   1.000
_cell.length_c   1.000
_cell.angle_alpha   90.00
_cell.angle_beta   90.00
_cell.angle_gamma   90.00
#
_symmetry.space_group_name_H-M   'P 1'
#
loop_
_entity.id
_entity.type
_entity.pdbx_description
1 polymer ?
#
loop_
_entity_poly.entity_id
_entity_poly.type
_entity_poly.pdbx_seq_one_letter_code
_entity_poly.pdbx_strand_id
1 'polypeptide(L)'
;MALALFGAVLLADAIALMTIGLFNFGIVLPGCIGASFLLLAWQWPLVAHWRAASHRRQQLWQAAWIAFALWLATVAVFFYNIHHNTEVAIPGNSPVKAIIILGSGTPNCVASPTLVARLDQGLKHAQQWPQAKVAVSGGQDFGLRCREADIMAEYLIARGVAADRVIREGRSTSTEENLMFSRHLLEEQGVAATDPIVVVTSDFHVQRAVRIARKAGFGEVAGAGAGTPLYLRYNAWLREYFAAISGWVLREY
;
A
#
# COMPACT_ATOMS: atom_id res chain seq x y z
N MET A 1 -26.88 16.53 -13.66
CA MET A 1 -25.68 17.36 -13.85
C MET A 1 -24.56 16.97 -12.89
N ALA A 2 -24.77 16.98 -11.56
CA ALA A 2 -23.73 16.60 -10.59
C ALA A 2 -23.17 15.17 -10.77
N LEU A 3 -24.03 14.15 -10.94
CA LEU A 3 -23.59 12.77 -11.18
C LEU A 3 -22.74 12.63 -12.45
N ALA A 4 -23.09 13.35 -13.52
CA ALA A 4 -22.32 13.33 -14.75
C ALA A 4 -20.93 13.95 -14.55
N LEU A 5 -20.83 15.04 -13.80
CA LEU A 5 -19.55 15.68 -13.49
C LEU A 5 -18.64 14.76 -12.67
N PHE A 6 -19.15 14.22 -11.56
CA PHE A 6 -18.39 13.26 -10.74
C PHE A 6 -18.01 12.02 -11.56
N GLY A 7 -18.93 11.51 -12.37
CA GLY A 7 -18.69 10.36 -13.22
C GLY A 7 -17.58 10.60 -14.25
N ALA A 8 -17.57 11.78 -14.88
CA ALA A 8 -16.54 12.18 -15.83
C ALA A 8 -15.16 12.29 -15.16
N VAL A 9 -15.08 12.92 -13.98
CA VAL A 9 -13.79 13.08 -13.26
C VAL A 9 -13.21 11.72 -12.88
N LEU A 10 -14.01 10.83 -12.27
CA LEU A 10 -13.54 9.50 -11.87
C LEU A 10 -13.09 8.65 -13.07
N LEU A 11 -13.86 8.68 -14.16
CA LEU A 11 -13.53 7.92 -15.35
C LEU A 11 -12.28 8.49 -16.04
N ALA A 12 -12.14 9.82 -16.13
CA ALA A 12 -10.98 10.46 -16.72
C ALA A 12 -9.69 10.18 -15.93
N ASP A 13 -9.74 10.27 -14.59
CA ASP A 13 -8.61 9.92 -13.72
C ASP A 13 -8.19 8.45 -13.92
N ALA A 14 -9.17 7.54 -13.92
CA ALA A 14 -8.93 6.12 -14.12
C ALA A 14 -8.28 5.83 -15.49
N ILE A 15 -8.79 6.44 -16.56
CA ILE A 15 -8.20 6.31 -17.91
C ILE A 15 -6.78 6.89 -17.93
N ALA A 16 -6.57 8.09 -17.39
CA ALA A 16 -5.25 8.72 -17.36
C ALA A 16 -4.21 7.83 -16.66
N LEU A 17 -4.54 7.27 -15.49
CA LEU A 17 -3.64 6.36 -14.77
C LEU A 17 -3.42 5.03 -15.52
N MET A 18 -4.44 4.47 -16.14
CA MET A 18 -4.28 3.25 -16.96
C MET A 18 -3.40 3.48 -18.19
N THR A 19 -3.45 4.67 -18.82
CA THR A 19 -2.59 4.99 -19.97
C THR A 19 -1.11 5.08 -19.62
N ILE A 20 -0.77 5.34 -18.36
CA ILE A 20 0.62 5.31 -17.86
C ILE A 20 1.01 3.95 -17.27
N GLY A 21 0.23 2.90 -17.56
CA GLY A 21 0.53 1.51 -17.18
C GLY A 21 0.09 1.11 -15.77
N LEU A 22 -0.63 1.98 -15.04
CA LEU A 22 -1.13 1.66 -13.72
C LEU A 22 -2.50 0.98 -13.82
N PHE A 23 -2.49 -0.35 -13.78
CA PHE A 23 -3.71 -1.15 -13.83
C PHE A 23 -3.89 -1.94 -12.53
N ASN A 24 -4.77 -1.46 -11.65
CA ASN A 24 -5.12 -2.17 -10.41
C ASN A 24 -6.55 -1.86 -9.96
N PHE A 25 -7.05 -2.67 -9.02
CA PHE A 25 -8.43 -2.58 -8.54
C PHE A 25 -8.81 -1.20 -7.99
N GLY A 26 -7.87 -0.52 -7.33
CA GLY A 26 -8.06 0.82 -6.80
C GLY A 26 -8.29 1.90 -7.86
N ILE A 27 -7.93 1.63 -9.13
CA ILE A 27 -8.12 2.52 -10.28
C ILE A 27 -9.34 2.09 -11.10
N VAL A 28 -9.48 0.78 -11.34
CA VAL A 28 -10.57 0.21 -12.15
C VAL A 28 -11.94 0.44 -11.49
N LEU A 29 -12.06 0.24 -10.18
CA LEU A 29 -13.34 0.38 -9.48
C LEU A 29 -13.90 1.83 -9.55
N PRO A 30 -13.13 2.88 -9.21
CA PRO A 30 -13.58 4.27 -9.42
C PRO A 30 -13.94 4.56 -10.88
N GLY A 31 -13.19 4.02 -11.85
CA GLY A 31 -13.51 4.15 -13.27
C GLY A 31 -14.88 3.54 -13.63
N CYS A 32 -15.18 2.33 -13.14
CA CYS A 32 -16.47 1.67 -13.33
C CYS A 32 -17.63 2.42 -12.65
N ILE A 33 -17.41 2.96 -11.44
CA ILE A 33 -18.37 3.84 -10.75
C ILE A 33 -18.61 5.09 -11.60
N GLY A 34 -17.55 5.69 -12.14
CA GLY A 34 -17.62 6.87 -12.98
C GLY A 34 -18.43 6.64 -14.26
N ALA A 35 -18.14 5.56 -14.99
CA ALA A 35 -18.89 5.15 -16.17
C ALA A 35 -20.37 4.87 -15.85
N SER A 36 -20.65 4.24 -14.70
CA SER A 36 -22.02 3.97 -14.24
C SER A 36 -22.78 5.26 -13.95
N PHE A 37 -22.14 6.28 -13.37
CA PHE A 37 -22.76 7.58 -13.13
C PHE A 37 -23.04 8.36 -14.41
N LEU A 38 -22.15 8.26 -15.41
CA LEU A 38 -22.39 8.83 -16.75
C LEU A 38 -23.58 8.16 -17.43
N LEU A 39 -23.63 6.83 -17.43
CA LEU A 39 -24.74 6.06 -18.00
C LEU A 39 -26.05 6.40 -17.29
N LEU A 40 -26.03 6.50 -15.97
CA LEU A 40 -27.19 6.87 -15.16
C LEU A 40 -27.69 8.28 -15.47
N ALA A 41 -26.77 9.23 -15.67
CA ALA A 41 -27.11 10.59 -16.03
C ALA A 41 -27.69 10.68 -17.45
N TRP A 42 -27.14 9.91 -18.39
CA TRP A 42 -27.63 9.85 -19.77
C TRP A 42 -29.02 9.21 -19.86
N GLN A 43 -29.22 8.09 -19.16
CA GLN A 43 -30.47 7.33 -19.17
C GLN A 43 -31.46 7.78 -18.08
N TRP A 44 -31.26 8.97 -17.51
CA TRP A 44 -32.08 9.47 -16.40
C TRP A 44 -33.58 9.46 -16.68
N PRO A 45 -34.09 9.83 -17.88
CA PRO A 45 -35.52 9.77 -18.15
C PRO A 45 -36.10 8.36 -18.00
N LEU A 46 -35.40 7.33 -18.48
CA LEU A 46 -35.85 5.94 -18.36
C LEU A 46 -35.85 5.49 -16.89
N VAL A 47 -34.80 5.84 -16.14
CA VAL A 47 -34.68 5.49 -14.72
C VAL A 47 -35.75 6.20 -13.88
N ALA A 48 -36.05 7.47 -14.18
CA ALA A 48 -37.08 8.24 -13.51
C ALA A 48 -38.47 7.63 -13.72
N HIS A 49 -38.81 7.25 -14.96
CA HIS A 49 -40.06 6.56 -15.27
C HIS A 49 -40.14 5.18 -14.60
N TRP A 50 -39.06 4.38 -14.67
CA TRP A 50 -39.01 3.07 -14.02
C TRP A 50 -39.23 3.16 -12.51
N ARG A 51 -38.61 4.16 -11.86
CA ARG A 51 -38.71 4.41 -10.42
C ARG A 51 -40.13 4.85 -10.02
N ALA A 52 -40.77 5.69 -10.82
CA ALA A 52 -42.14 6.18 -10.56
C ALA A 52 -43.22 5.10 -10.76
N ALA A 53 -42.93 4.04 -11.53
CA ALA A 53 -43.91 3.01 -11.86
C ALA A 53 -44.33 2.11 -10.67
N SER A 54 -43.60 2.09 -9.55
CA SER A 54 -43.97 1.29 -8.37
C SER A 54 -43.26 1.77 -7.11
N HIS A 55 -43.99 1.80 -5.99
CA HIS A 55 -43.43 2.08 -4.66
C HIS A 55 -42.27 1.12 -4.31
N ARG A 56 -42.35 -0.16 -4.69
CA ARG A 56 -41.27 -1.14 -4.45
C ARG A 56 -39.98 -0.76 -5.19
N ARG A 57 -40.09 -0.27 -6.43
CA ARG A 57 -38.92 0.17 -7.23
C ARG A 57 -38.26 1.41 -6.64
N GLN A 58 -39.07 2.34 -6.14
CA GLN A 58 -38.58 3.50 -5.40
C GLN A 58 -37.86 3.09 -4.11
N GLN A 59 -38.41 2.15 -3.34
CA GLN A 59 -37.75 1.62 -2.13
C GLN A 59 -36.42 0.93 -2.46
N LEU A 60 -36.37 0.10 -3.51
CA LEU A 60 -35.14 -0.55 -3.97
C LEU A 60 -34.08 0.48 -4.39
N TRP A 61 -34.49 1.52 -5.12
CA TRP A 61 -33.61 2.62 -5.50
C TRP A 61 -33.02 3.34 -4.27
N GLN A 62 -33.87 3.66 -3.29
CA GLN A 62 -33.42 4.29 -2.04
C GLN A 62 -32.49 3.38 -1.25
N ALA A 63 -32.82 2.09 -1.12
CA ALA A 63 -32.00 1.10 -0.45
C ALA A 63 -30.61 0.97 -1.10
N ALA A 64 -30.53 0.98 -2.45
CA ALA A 64 -29.27 0.93 -3.17
C ALA A 64 -28.38 2.17 -2.88
N TRP A 65 -28.96 3.38 -2.87
CA TRP A 65 -28.22 4.59 -2.51
C TRP A 65 -27.80 4.63 -1.04
N ILE A 66 -28.65 4.14 -0.13
CA ILE A 66 -28.30 4.00 1.29
C ILE A 66 -27.13 3.02 1.44
N ALA A 67 -27.18 1.86 0.78
CA ALA A 67 -26.10 0.88 0.81
C ALA A 67 -24.79 1.46 0.24
N PHE A 68 -24.87 2.19 -0.88
CA PHE A 68 -23.71 2.87 -1.47
C PHE A 68 -23.13 3.94 -0.54
N ALA A 69 -23.97 4.75 0.11
CA ALA A 69 -23.55 5.75 1.07
C ALA A 69 -22.91 5.13 2.33
N LEU A 70 -23.48 4.04 2.83
CA LEU A 70 -22.91 3.28 3.95
C LEU A 70 -21.55 2.70 3.59
N TRP A 71 -21.41 2.12 2.38
CA TRP A 71 -20.12 1.65 1.89
C TRP A 71 -19.09 2.79 1.82
N LEU A 72 -19.45 3.94 1.23
CA LEU A 72 -18.57 5.12 1.21
C LEU A 72 -18.17 5.59 2.61
N ALA A 73 -19.07 5.53 3.59
CA ALA A 73 -18.75 5.85 4.98
C ALA A 73 -17.68 4.91 5.54
N THR A 74 -17.74 3.61 5.25
CA THR A 74 -16.68 2.66 5.67
C THR A 74 -15.34 2.94 5.01
N VAL A 75 -15.33 3.32 3.72
CA VAL A 75 -14.11 3.73 3.00
C VAL A 75 -13.54 5.01 3.62
N ALA A 76 -14.38 5.99 3.95
CA ALA A 76 -13.97 7.24 4.58
C ALA A 76 -13.36 7.02 5.97
N VAL A 77 -13.97 6.16 6.79
CA VAL A 77 -13.41 5.76 8.10
C VAL A 77 -12.05 5.07 7.94
N PHE A 78 -11.92 4.19 6.94
CA PHE A 78 -10.64 3.54 6.64
C PHE A 78 -9.55 4.54 6.20
N PHE A 79 -9.91 5.50 5.33
CA PHE A 79 -8.99 6.55 4.89
C PHE A 79 -8.57 7.47 6.03
N TYR A 80 -9.51 7.84 6.90
CA TYR A 80 -9.23 8.56 8.14
C TYR A 80 -8.25 7.77 9.02
N ASN A 81 -8.45 6.46 9.16
CA ASN A 81 -7.56 5.61 9.94
C ASN A 81 -6.14 5.56 9.37
N ILE A 82 -5.99 5.39 8.04
CA ILE A 82 -4.66 5.44 7.40
C ILE A 82 -3.99 6.80 7.63
N HIS A 83 -4.74 7.89 7.46
CA HIS A 83 -4.18 9.24 7.59
C HIS A 83 -3.59 9.52 8.97
N HIS A 84 -4.21 8.98 10.03
CA HIS A 84 -3.77 9.19 11.42
C HIS A 84 -2.84 8.10 11.96
N ASN A 85 -2.77 6.93 11.32
CA ASN A 85 -2.01 5.78 11.82
C ASN A 85 -0.98 5.30 10.79
N THR A 86 -0.06 6.19 10.42
CA THR A 86 1.06 5.89 9.50
C THR A 86 2.25 5.26 10.19
N GLU A 87 2.21 5.13 11.52
CA GLU A 87 3.28 4.53 12.31
C GLU A 87 2.69 3.51 13.28
N VAL A 88 3.46 2.46 13.56
CA VAL A 88 3.22 1.55 14.68
C VAL A 88 4.41 1.72 15.60
N ALA A 89 4.13 2.12 16.83
CA ALA A 89 5.14 2.45 17.82
C ALA A 89 6.15 1.31 18.01
N ILE A 90 7.39 1.70 18.34
CA ILE A 90 8.43 0.75 18.74
C ILE A 90 8.05 0.18 20.11
N PRO A 91 7.90 -1.15 20.25
CA PRO A 91 7.68 -1.75 21.55
C PRO A 91 8.90 -1.50 22.46
N GLY A 92 8.69 -0.85 23.61
CA GLY A 92 9.72 -0.66 24.63
C GLY A 92 10.78 0.42 24.32
N ASN A 93 11.77 0.53 25.22
CA ASN A 93 12.92 1.45 25.11
C ASN A 93 14.16 0.78 24.50
N SER A 94 14.03 -0.44 23.98
CA SER A 94 15.16 -1.20 23.45
C SER A 94 15.66 -0.59 22.14
N PRO A 95 16.99 -0.53 21.92
CA PRO A 95 17.53 0.00 20.68
C PRO A 95 17.17 -0.93 19.51
N VAL A 96 16.57 -0.36 18.46
CA VAL A 96 16.27 -1.07 17.21
C VAL A 96 17.53 -1.73 16.66
N LYS A 97 17.47 -3.04 16.38
CA LYS A 97 18.58 -3.84 15.85
C LYS A 97 18.54 -3.96 14.34
N ALA A 98 17.37 -3.88 13.73
CA ALA A 98 17.24 -3.90 12.27
C ALA A 98 16.11 -3.01 11.75
N ILE A 99 16.34 -2.49 10.55
CA ILE A 99 15.37 -1.74 9.75
C ILE A 99 15.14 -2.56 8.49
N ILE A 100 13.88 -2.92 8.20
CA ILE A 100 13.50 -3.65 6.99
C ILE A 100 12.73 -2.70 6.09
N ILE A 101 13.28 -2.35 4.94
CA ILE A 101 12.64 -1.48 3.96
C ILE A 101 12.04 -2.36 2.87
N LEU A 102 10.72 -2.27 2.68
CA LEU A 102 10.00 -3.06 1.68
C LEU A 102 9.95 -2.37 0.32
N GLY A 103 10.18 -3.13 -0.74
CA GLY A 103 10.08 -2.73 -2.13
C GLY A 103 8.69 -2.26 -2.56
N SER A 104 8.64 -1.46 -3.63
CA SER A 104 7.40 -0.95 -4.23
C SER A 104 7.46 -0.80 -5.76
N GLY A 105 8.42 -1.46 -6.40
CA GLY A 105 8.57 -1.54 -7.84
C GLY A 105 9.66 -0.60 -8.38
N THR A 106 10.37 -1.11 -9.37
CA THR A 106 11.50 -0.44 -10.04
C THR A 106 11.31 -0.37 -11.55
N PRO A 107 10.32 0.40 -12.05
CA PRO A 107 10.07 0.48 -13.48
C PRO A 107 11.34 0.93 -14.21
N ASN A 108 11.71 0.19 -15.26
CA ASN A 108 12.93 0.41 -16.04
C ASN A 108 14.23 0.40 -15.19
N CYS A 109 14.27 -0.39 -14.11
CA CYS A 109 15.42 -0.47 -13.19
C CYS A 109 15.73 0.84 -12.47
N VAL A 110 14.72 1.70 -12.30
CA VAL A 110 14.83 2.95 -11.54
C VAL A 110 13.85 2.91 -10.38
N ALA A 111 14.29 3.35 -9.21
CA ALA A 111 13.41 3.47 -8.05
C ALA A 111 12.20 4.35 -8.37
N SER A 112 11.00 3.79 -8.21
CA SER A 112 9.77 4.56 -8.37
C SER A 112 9.68 5.68 -7.32
N PRO A 113 8.87 6.73 -7.53
CA PRO A 113 8.66 7.78 -6.52
C PRO A 113 8.21 7.23 -5.15
N THR A 114 7.42 6.16 -5.15
CA THR A 114 7.01 5.46 -3.93
C THR A 114 8.19 4.76 -3.26
N LEU A 115 9.07 4.12 -4.03
CA LEU A 115 10.25 3.45 -3.48
C LEU A 115 11.24 4.45 -2.90
N VAL A 116 11.47 5.57 -3.59
CA VAL A 116 12.30 6.68 -3.10
C VAL A 116 11.77 7.20 -1.76
N ALA A 117 10.47 7.44 -1.63
CA ALA A 117 9.88 7.88 -0.37
C ALA A 117 10.11 6.88 0.78
N ARG A 118 10.03 5.58 0.51
CA ARG A 118 10.34 4.52 1.49
C ARG A 118 11.81 4.48 1.86
N LEU A 119 12.70 4.61 0.88
CA LEU A 119 14.14 4.64 1.11
C LEU A 119 14.55 5.87 1.92
N ASP A 120 13.95 7.03 1.66
CA ASP A 120 14.19 8.25 2.44
C ASP A 120 13.72 8.10 3.89
N GLN A 121 12.57 7.47 4.11
CA GLN A 121 12.10 7.16 5.46
C GLN A 121 13.03 6.16 6.16
N GLY A 122 13.47 5.12 5.46
CA GLY A 122 14.43 4.15 5.96
C GLY A 122 15.80 4.77 6.27
N LEU A 123 16.24 5.74 5.48
CA LEU A 123 17.48 6.48 5.68
C LEU A 123 17.43 7.29 6.99
N LYS A 124 16.32 7.96 7.29
CA LYS A 124 16.14 8.67 8.57
C LYS A 124 16.31 7.72 9.76
N HIS A 125 15.71 6.54 9.69
CA HIS A 125 15.86 5.52 10.72
C HIS A 125 17.28 4.94 10.79
N ALA A 126 17.94 4.75 9.64
CA ALA A 126 19.31 4.26 9.60
C ALA A 126 20.32 5.26 10.19
N GLN A 127 20.02 6.55 10.10
CA GLN A 127 20.75 7.65 10.75
C GLN A 127 20.45 7.71 12.26
N GLN A 128 19.18 7.51 12.65
CA GLN A 128 18.75 7.47 14.05
C GLN A 128 19.37 6.30 14.82
N TRP A 129 19.48 5.12 14.18
CA TRP A 129 20.08 3.92 14.76
C TRP A 129 21.31 3.47 13.95
N PRO A 130 22.47 4.11 14.16
CA PRO A 130 23.67 3.87 13.34
C PRO A 130 24.28 2.47 13.49
N GLN A 131 23.86 1.71 14.51
CA GLN A 131 24.28 0.32 14.73
C GLN A 131 23.28 -0.71 14.19
N ALA A 132 22.08 -0.28 13.77
CA ALA A 132 21.08 -1.18 13.22
C ALA A 132 21.51 -1.67 11.83
N LYS A 133 21.27 -2.96 11.56
CA LYS A 133 21.33 -3.52 10.21
C LYS A 133 20.17 -2.98 9.37
N VAL A 134 20.36 -2.83 8.07
CA VAL A 134 19.35 -2.32 7.15
C VAL A 134 19.11 -3.37 6.07
N ALA A 135 18.02 -4.12 6.20
CA ALA A 135 17.58 -5.05 5.17
C ALA A 135 16.73 -4.31 4.13
N VAL A 136 17.13 -4.35 2.87
CA VAL A 136 16.32 -3.91 1.73
C VAL A 136 15.76 -5.15 1.05
N SER A 137 14.44 -5.22 0.96
CA SER A 137 13.71 -6.41 0.54
C SER A 137 12.85 -6.09 -0.68
N GLY A 138 13.18 -6.71 -1.80
CA GLY A 138 12.50 -6.51 -3.08
C GLY A 138 13.12 -7.40 -4.15
N GLY A 139 12.31 -8.29 -4.71
CA GLY A 139 12.72 -9.24 -5.72
C GLY A 139 12.95 -8.67 -7.12
N GLN A 140 12.81 -9.53 -8.11
CA GLN A 140 12.98 -9.19 -9.52
C GLN A 140 11.62 -9.04 -10.19
N ASP A 141 11.34 -7.83 -10.69
CA ASP A 141 10.14 -7.57 -11.49
C ASP A 141 10.17 -8.42 -12.77
N PHE A 142 9.02 -8.99 -13.16
CA PHE A 142 8.92 -9.84 -14.34
C PHE A 142 9.38 -9.09 -15.61
N GLY A 143 10.34 -9.68 -16.32
CA GLY A 143 10.90 -9.12 -17.55
C GLY A 143 12.03 -8.10 -17.36
N LEU A 144 12.34 -7.69 -16.13
CA LEU A 144 13.51 -6.86 -15.82
C LEU A 144 14.71 -7.73 -15.42
N ARG A 145 15.94 -7.27 -15.68
CA ARG A 145 17.18 -7.96 -15.28
C ARG A 145 17.75 -7.48 -13.94
N CYS A 146 17.29 -6.33 -13.46
CA CYS A 146 17.69 -5.77 -12.17
C CYS A 146 16.85 -6.36 -11.04
N ARG A 147 17.47 -6.49 -9.86
CA ARG A 147 16.76 -6.80 -8.62
C ARG A 147 16.49 -5.50 -7.88
N GLU A 148 15.28 -5.33 -7.35
CA GLU A 148 14.90 -4.11 -6.65
C GLU A 148 15.79 -3.86 -5.42
N ALA A 149 16.13 -4.91 -4.67
CA ALA A 149 17.04 -4.83 -3.52
C ALA A 149 18.46 -4.30 -3.86
N ASP A 150 18.98 -4.56 -5.06
CA ASP A 150 20.28 -4.03 -5.48
C ASP A 150 20.21 -2.51 -5.64
N ILE A 151 19.17 -2.02 -6.33
CA ILE A 151 18.88 -0.58 -6.53
C ILE A 151 18.68 0.12 -5.18
N MET A 152 17.92 -0.48 -4.28
CA MET A 152 17.66 0.04 -2.95
C MET A 152 18.94 0.15 -2.11
N ALA A 153 19.81 -0.86 -2.16
CA ALA A 153 21.07 -0.84 -1.43
C ALA A 153 22.01 0.25 -1.95
N GLU A 154 22.15 0.36 -3.27
CA GLU A 154 22.96 1.42 -3.91
C GLU A 154 22.46 2.81 -3.52
N TYR A 155 21.14 3.02 -3.48
CA TYR A 155 20.53 4.28 -3.06
C TYR A 155 20.94 4.70 -1.65
N LEU A 156 20.93 3.77 -0.70
CA LEU A 156 21.27 4.00 0.71
C LEU A 156 22.78 4.19 0.91
N ILE A 157 23.59 3.37 0.25
CA ILE A 157 25.06 3.46 0.32
C ILE A 157 25.54 4.80 -0.24
N ALA A 158 24.99 5.23 -1.38
CA ALA A 158 25.29 6.54 -1.97
C ALA A 158 24.92 7.72 -1.06
N ARG A 159 24.06 7.50 -0.06
CA ARG A 159 23.62 8.49 0.94
C ARG A 159 24.25 8.29 2.32
N GLY A 160 25.31 7.49 2.41
CA GLY A 160 26.16 7.38 3.59
C GLY A 160 25.79 6.26 4.57
N VAL A 161 24.89 5.33 4.20
CA VAL A 161 24.71 4.09 4.98
C VAL A 161 25.91 3.18 4.70
N ALA A 162 26.61 2.74 5.74
CA ALA A 162 27.76 1.85 5.59
C ALA A 162 27.36 0.53 4.89
N ALA A 163 28.14 0.11 3.88
CA ALA A 163 27.77 -1.00 3.01
C ALA A 163 27.65 -2.36 3.75
N ASP A 164 28.42 -2.55 4.81
CA ASP A 164 28.40 -3.72 5.71
C ASP A 164 27.16 -3.78 6.63
N ARG A 165 26.41 -2.68 6.72
CA ARG A 165 25.11 -2.64 7.40
C ARG A 165 23.96 -3.02 6.47
N VAL A 166 24.13 -2.92 5.16
CA VAL A 166 23.05 -3.12 4.18
C VAL A 166 22.99 -4.58 3.74
N ILE A 167 21.85 -5.22 4.01
CA ILE A 167 21.55 -6.60 3.67
C ILE A 167 20.56 -6.59 2.50
N ARG A 168 20.85 -7.35 1.44
CA ARG A 168 20.05 -7.40 0.22
C ARG A 168 19.21 -8.67 0.17
N GLU A 169 17.89 -8.54 0.22
CA GLU A 169 16.94 -9.63 -0.02
C GLU A 169 16.29 -9.42 -1.38
N GLY A 170 16.71 -10.21 -2.39
CA GLY A 170 16.31 -10.01 -3.79
C GLY A 170 15.55 -11.16 -4.43
N ARG A 171 14.90 -12.04 -3.65
CA ARG A 171 14.22 -13.25 -4.14
C ARG A 171 12.71 -13.22 -3.96
N SER A 172 12.21 -12.37 -3.07
CA SER A 172 10.80 -12.31 -2.71
C SER A 172 9.89 -11.89 -3.86
N THR A 173 8.69 -12.48 -3.89
CA THR A 173 7.60 -12.15 -4.82
C THR A 173 6.34 -11.68 -4.10
N SER A 174 6.32 -11.77 -2.77
CA SER A 174 5.22 -11.35 -1.91
C SER A 174 5.73 -10.66 -0.65
N THR A 175 4.86 -9.89 0.04
CA THR A 175 5.22 -9.26 1.32
C THR A 175 5.57 -10.29 2.40
N GLU A 176 4.94 -11.47 2.39
CA GLU A 176 5.26 -12.56 3.31
C GLU A 176 6.67 -13.10 3.06
N GLU A 177 7.03 -13.34 1.79
CA GLU A 177 8.38 -13.76 1.41
C GLU A 177 9.43 -12.68 1.71
N ASN A 178 9.12 -11.40 1.46
CA ASN A 178 10.01 -10.29 1.81
C ASN A 178 10.44 -10.39 3.29
N LEU A 179 9.45 -10.50 4.17
CA LEU A 179 9.67 -10.52 5.62
C LEU A 179 10.32 -11.83 6.08
N MET A 180 9.90 -12.97 5.55
CA MET A 180 10.51 -14.27 5.89
C MET A 180 11.98 -14.36 5.45
N PHE A 181 12.29 -13.98 4.21
CA PHE A 181 13.65 -14.04 3.70
C PHE A 181 14.55 -12.98 4.35
N SER A 182 14.01 -11.79 4.62
CA SER A 182 14.73 -10.77 5.39
C SER A 182 15.05 -11.26 6.81
N ARG A 183 14.13 -11.97 7.48
CA ARG A 183 14.38 -12.56 8.80
C ARG A 183 15.57 -13.50 8.78
N HIS A 184 15.59 -14.45 7.84
CA HIS A 184 16.68 -15.40 7.73
C HIS A 184 18.04 -14.73 7.49
N LEU A 185 18.10 -13.74 6.60
CA LEU A 185 19.32 -13.00 6.34
C LEU A 185 19.77 -12.15 7.55
N LEU A 186 18.83 -11.62 8.33
CA LEU A 186 19.12 -10.89 9.56
C LEU A 186 19.67 -11.80 10.67
N GLU A 187 19.12 -13.00 10.81
CA GLU A 187 19.60 -14.02 11.75
C GLU A 187 21.04 -14.45 11.43
N GLU A 188 21.37 -14.64 10.16
CA GLU A 188 22.74 -14.92 9.70
C GLU A 188 23.72 -13.77 10.04
N GLN A 189 23.22 -12.56 10.24
CA GLN A 189 23.99 -11.38 10.63
C GLN A 189 23.95 -11.10 12.14
N GLY A 190 23.42 -12.03 12.93
CA GLY A 190 23.38 -11.95 14.39
C GLY A 190 22.26 -11.10 14.97
N VAL A 191 21.23 -10.78 14.18
CA VAL A 191 20.00 -10.14 14.67
C VAL A 191 18.95 -11.23 14.93
N ALA A 192 18.58 -11.44 16.19
CA ALA A 192 17.59 -12.45 16.56
C ALA A 192 16.19 -12.03 16.14
N ALA A 193 15.30 -12.98 15.82
CA ALA A 193 13.91 -12.68 15.50
C ALA A 193 13.15 -11.96 16.64
N THR A 194 13.61 -12.10 17.88
CA THR A 194 13.07 -11.41 19.05
C THR A 194 13.58 -9.98 19.23
N ASP A 195 14.63 -9.58 18.50
CA ASP A 195 15.17 -8.23 18.60
C ASP A 195 14.18 -7.19 18.02
N PRO A 196 14.18 -5.95 18.54
CA PRO A 196 13.32 -4.90 18.02
C PRO A 196 13.69 -4.52 16.60
N ILE A 197 12.70 -4.55 15.70
CA ILE A 197 12.84 -4.15 14.30
C ILE A 197 11.85 -3.04 13.93
N VAL A 198 12.18 -2.29 12.88
CA VAL A 198 11.27 -1.35 12.22
C VAL A 198 11.03 -1.78 10.78
N VAL A 199 9.76 -1.98 10.41
CA VAL A 199 9.37 -2.24 9.02
C VAL A 199 8.96 -0.93 8.36
N VAL A 200 9.69 -0.53 7.31
CA VAL A 200 9.45 0.68 6.53
C VAL A 200 8.71 0.32 5.26
N THR A 201 7.55 0.95 5.04
CA THR A 201 6.73 0.76 3.84
C THR A 201 5.89 2.01 3.55
N SER A 202 4.94 1.96 2.62
CA SER A 202 4.02 3.08 2.35
C SER A 202 3.03 3.26 3.49
N ASP A 203 2.62 4.50 3.76
CA ASP A 203 1.66 4.90 4.80
C ASP A 203 0.45 3.96 4.94
N PHE A 204 -0.22 3.63 3.84
CA PHE A 204 -1.38 2.74 3.84
C PHE A 204 -1.07 1.29 4.20
N HIS A 205 0.16 0.83 4.01
CA HIS A 205 0.54 -0.58 4.11
C HIS A 205 1.13 -0.98 5.47
N VAL A 206 1.44 0.00 6.33
CA VAL A 206 2.18 -0.21 7.59
C VAL A 206 1.50 -1.24 8.49
N GLN A 207 0.19 -1.09 8.74
CA GLN A 207 -0.53 -1.99 9.65
C GLN A 207 -0.49 -3.45 9.17
N ARG A 208 -0.68 -3.67 7.87
CA ARG A 208 -0.67 -5.02 7.29
C ARG A 208 0.75 -5.59 7.27
N ALA A 209 1.75 -4.80 6.89
CA ALA A 209 3.15 -5.22 6.92
C ALA A 209 3.61 -5.64 8.33
N VAL A 210 3.22 -4.90 9.37
CA VAL A 210 3.53 -5.26 10.77
C VAL A 210 2.88 -6.58 11.19
N ARG A 211 1.61 -6.82 10.80
CA ARG A 211 0.94 -8.10 11.10
C ARG A 211 1.62 -9.27 10.39
N ILE A 212 1.97 -9.10 9.12
CA ILE A 212 2.70 -10.12 8.34
C ILE A 212 4.07 -10.38 8.97
N ALA A 213 4.77 -9.34 9.43
CA ALA A 213 6.08 -9.50 10.07
C ALA A 213 5.98 -10.33 11.37
N ARG A 214 4.97 -10.06 12.20
CA ARG A 214 4.71 -10.87 13.40
C ARG A 214 4.41 -12.32 13.04
N LYS A 215 3.58 -12.55 12.02
CA LYS A 215 3.29 -13.90 11.50
C LYS A 215 4.54 -14.60 10.97
N ALA A 216 5.46 -13.86 10.34
CA ALA A 216 6.75 -14.36 9.86
C ALA A 216 7.75 -14.70 10.99
N GLY A 217 7.37 -14.48 12.26
CA GLY A 217 8.14 -14.89 13.44
C GLY A 217 8.91 -13.77 14.12
N PHE A 218 8.78 -12.52 13.68
CA PHE A 218 9.39 -11.40 14.41
C PHE A 218 8.64 -11.11 15.71
N GLY A 219 9.38 -10.99 16.82
CA GLY A 219 8.82 -10.71 18.15
C GLY A 219 8.43 -9.25 18.33
N GLU A 220 9.40 -8.34 18.29
CA GLU A 220 9.21 -6.91 18.52
C GLU A 220 9.21 -6.13 17.20
N VAL A 221 8.02 -5.79 16.70
CA VAL A 221 7.85 -5.13 15.39
C VAL A 221 7.20 -3.76 15.53
N ALA A 222 7.93 -2.74 15.10
CA ALA A 222 7.43 -1.40 14.82
C ALA A 222 7.20 -1.21 13.30
N GLY A 223 6.45 -0.16 12.93
CA GLY A 223 6.15 0.15 11.55
C GLY A 223 6.31 1.65 11.26
N ALA A 224 6.90 1.98 10.12
CA ALA A 224 7.11 3.36 9.69
C ALA A 224 6.61 3.57 8.25
N GLY A 225 5.65 4.48 8.10
CA GLY A 225 5.00 4.81 6.84
C GLY A 225 5.67 5.97 6.11
N ALA A 226 6.09 5.72 4.88
CA ALA A 226 6.46 6.76 3.94
C ALA A 226 5.23 7.31 3.21
N GLY A 227 5.21 8.62 2.99
CA GLY A 227 4.10 9.30 2.32
C GLY A 227 3.91 8.79 0.89
N THR A 228 2.69 8.38 0.56
CA THR A 228 2.37 7.95 -0.80
C THR A 228 2.20 9.16 -1.73
N PRO A 229 2.79 9.17 -2.95
CA PRO A 229 2.62 10.24 -3.92
C PRO A 229 1.14 10.56 -4.17
N LEU A 230 0.79 11.85 -4.24
CA LEU A 230 -0.61 12.29 -4.20
C LEU A 230 -1.45 11.70 -5.34
N TYR A 231 -0.89 11.61 -6.55
CA TYR A 231 -1.57 11.05 -7.73
C TYR A 231 -1.89 9.56 -7.61
N LEU A 232 -1.25 8.84 -6.68
CA LEU A 232 -1.51 7.42 -6.40
C LEU A 232 -2.29 7.19 -5.12
N ARG A 233 -2.27 8.16 -4.20
CA ARG A 233 -2.63 7.97 -2.79
C ARG A 233 -3.99 7.34 -2.60
N TYR A 234 -5.05 7.97 -3.10
CA TYR A 234 -6.42 7.50 -2.83
C TYR A 234 -6.74 6.19 -3.56
N ASN A 235 -6.19 5.98 -4.75
CA ASN A 235 -6.31 4.72 -5.47
C ASN A 235 -5.56 3.59 -4.73
N ALA A 236 -4.38 3.86 -4.18
CA ALA A 236 -3.61 2.91 -3.38
C ALA A 236 -4.30 2.59 -2.05
N TRP A 237 -4.87 3.59 -1.37
CA TRP A 237 -5.63 3.42 -0.13
C TRP A 237 -6.90 2.61 -0.37
N LEU A 238 -7.62 2.86 -1.47
CA LEU A 238 -8.80 2.08 -1.85
C LEU A 238 -8.43 0.63 -2.15
N ARG A 239 -7.32 0.41 -2.87
CA ARG A 239 -6.80 -0.95 -3.09
C ARG A 239 -6.47 -1.64 -1.77
N GLU A 240 -5.86 -0.92 -0.82
CA GLU A 240 -5.55 -1.45 0.50
C GLU A 240 -6.81 -1.75 1.33
N TYR A 241 -7.89 -0.98 1.20
CA TYR A 241 -9.17 -1.26 1.85
C TYR A 241 -9.68 -2.66 1.51
N PHE A 242 -9.65 -3.03 0.21
CA PHE A 242 -10.05 -4.36 -0.22
C PHE A 242 -9.02 -5.43 0.14
N ALA A 243 -7.72 -5.13 0.05
CA ALA A 243 -6.67 -6.07 0.46
C ALA A 243 -6.76 -6.40 1.96
N ALA A 244 -7.08 -5.42 2.81
CA ALA A 244 -7.26 -5.60 4.24
C ALA A 244 -8.45 -6.49 4.57
N ILE A 245 -9.58 -6.30 3.87
CA ILE A 245 -10.77 -7.16 3.98
C ILE A 245 -10.45 -8.58 3.50
N SER A 246 -9.81 -8.72 2.34
CA SER A 246 -9.43 -10.03 1.80
C SER A 246 -8.53 -10.80 2.75
N GLY A 247 -7.47 -10.16 3.27
CA GLY A 247 -6.55 -10.78 4.20
C GLY A 247 -7.21 -11.19 5.52
N TRP A 248 -8.19 -10.41 6.00
CA TRP A 248 -8.99 -10.80 7.18
C TRP A 248 -9.90 -11.99 6.90
N VAL A 249 -10.60 -12.02 5.76
CA VAL A 249 -11.49 -13.12 5.36
C VAL A 249 -10.70 -14.42 5.14
N LEU A 250 -9.54 -14.33 4.51
CA LEU A 250 -8.68 -15.47 4.18
C LEU A 250 -7.73 -15.87 5.32
N ARG A 251 -7.72 -15.14 6.44
CA ARG A 251 -6.83 -15.34 7.59
C ARG A 251 -5.35 -15.36 7.19
N GLU A 252 -4.97 -14.45 6.29
CA GLU A 252 -3.59 -14.29 5.84
C GLU A 252 -2.68 -13.75 6.94
N TYR A 253 -3.26 -13.13 7.99
CA TYR A 253 -2.61 -12.63 9.20
C TYR A 253 -3.59 -12.47 10.36
#